data_AF-A0A7V3KZP1-F1
#
_entry.id   AF-A0A7V3KZP1-F1
#
_cell.length_a   1.000
_cell.length_b   1.000
_cell.length_c   1.000
_cell.angle_alpha   90.00
_cell.angle_beta   90.00
_cell.angle_gamma   90.00
#
_symmetry.space_group_name_H-M   'P 1'
#
loop_
_entity.id
_entity.type
_entity.pdbx_description
1 polymer ?
#
loop_
_entity_poly.entity_id
_entity_poly.type
_entity_poly.pdbx_seq_one_letter_code
_entity_poly.pdbx_strand_id
1 'polypeptide(L)'
;MPEPTREQIEKNYAAFQEKLPELIKTHPGKFALMRDGEIIAFFDTASDAYVAASKLLKEDQPFSIQEVVGGPINLGYFSYAVS
;
A
#
# COMPACT_ATOMS: atom_id res chain seq x y z
N MET A 1 6.50 17.32 -1.75
CA MET A 1 5.41 16.55 -1.11
C MET A 1 5.71 16.51 0.37
N PRO A 2 4.78 16.89 1.26
CA PRO A 2 4.96 16.66 2.70
C PRO A 2 4.98 15.16 2.97
N GLU A 3 5.89 14.73 3.85
CA GLU A 3 5.95 13.35 4.32
C GLU A 3 4.61 12.98 4.99
N PRO A 4 4.08 11.76 4.75
CA PRO A 4 2.87 11.32 5.43
C PRO A 4 3.08 11.31 6.95
N THR A 5 2.08 11.76 7.71
CA THR A 5 2.14 11.67 9.16
C THR A 5 2.12 10.20 9.58
N ARG A 6 2.76 9.90 10.72
CA ARG A 6 2.74 8.55 11.30
C ARG A 6 1.31 8.01 11.47
N GLU A 7 0.39 8.87 11.90
CA GLU A 7 -1.03 8.54 12.07
C GLU A 7 -1.67 8.11 10.74
N GLN A 8 -1.39 8.79 9.63
CA GLN A 8 -1.92 8.44 8.31
C GLN A 8 -1.36 7.10 7.81
N ILE A 9 -0.08 6.83 8.06
CA ILE A 9 0.55 5.54 7.74
C ILE A 9 -0.12 4.42 8.54
N GLU A 10 -0.25 4.58 9.86
CA GLU A 10 -0.85 3.61 10.76
C GLU A 10 -2.33 3.36 10.41
N LYS A 11 -3.10 4.42 10.11
CA LYS A 11 -4.50 4.32 9.69
C LYS A 11 -4.66 3.50 8.41
N ASN A 12 -3.89 3.82 7.36
CA ASN A 12 -3.97 3.09 6.10
C ASN A 12 -3.51 1.64 6.27
N TYR A 13 -2.47 1.40 7.06
CA TYR A 13 -1.99 0.05 7.32
C TYR A 13 -3.02 -0.79 8.08
N ALA A 14 -3.61 -0.25 9.16
CA ALA A 14 -4.63 -0.95 9.94
C ALA A 14 -5.84 -1.34 9.08
N ALA A 15 -6.37 -0.38 8.29
CA ALA A 15 -7.50 -0.65 7.42
C ALA A 15 -7.19 -1.67 6.31
N PHE A 16 -5.96 -1.67 5.79
CA PHE A 16 -5.51 -2.67 4.83
C PHE A 16 -5.43 -4.07 5.47
N GLN A 17 -4.85 -4.18 6.68
CA GLN A 17 -4.73 -5.44 7.41
C GLN A 17 -6.10 -6.07 7.73
N GLU A 18 -7.09 -5.26 8.09
CA GLU A 18 -8.46 -5.73 8.33
C GLU A 18 -9.10 -6.35 7.07
N LYS A 19 -8.79 -5.80 5.90
CA LYS A 19 -9.34 -6.25 4.60
C LYS A 19 -8.53 -7.37 3.96
N LEU A 20 -7.26 -7.50 4.34
CA LEU A 20 -6.30 -8.41 3.73
C LEU A 20 -6.81 -9.86 3.55
N PRO A 21 -7.50 -10.49 4.54
CA PRO A 21 -8.02 -11.86 4.37
C PRO A 21 -8.99 -12.04 3.19
N GLU A 22 -9.75 -11.01 2.83
CA GLU A 22 -10.63 -11.00 1.67
C GLU A 22 -9.87 -10.59 0.40
N LEU A 23 -8.97 -9.61 0.50
CA LEU A 23 -8.17 -9.13 -0.63
C LEU A 23 -7.29 -10.24 -1.21
N ILE A 24 -6.70 -11.10 -0.38
CA ILE A 24 -5.90 -12.24 -0.86
C ILE A 24 -6.73 -13.19 -1.73
N LYS A 25 -8.03 -13.29 -1.51
CA LYS A 25 -8.92 -14.16 -2.29
C LYS A 25 -9.37 -13.52 -3.60
N THR A 26 -9.50 -12.19 -3.62
CA THR A 26 -10.15 -11.45 -4.72
C THR A 26 -9.15 -10.71 -5.61
N HIS A 27 -8.06 -10.22 -5.04
CA HIS A 27 -7.04 -9.40 -5.69
C HIS A 27 -5.60 -9.86 -5.38
N PRO A 28 -5.29 -11.18 -5.40
CA PRO A 28 -3.95 -11.67 -5.08
C PRO A 28 -2.88 -11.06 -5.99
N GLY A 29 -1.76 -10.64 -5.40
CA GLY A 29 -0.62 -10.07 -6.12
C GLY A 29 -0.83 -8.67 -6.70
N LYS A 30 -2.01 -8.06 -6.45
CA LYS A 30 -2.26 -6.66 -6.84
C LYS A 30 -1.68 -5.70 -5.81
N PHE A 31 -1.52 -4.45 -6.23
CA PHE A 31 -1.12 -3.33 -5.38
C PHE A 31 -2.33 -2.45 -5.08
N ALA A 32 -2.73 -2.38 -3.80
CA ALA A 32 -3.81 -1.53 -3.33
C ALA A 32 -3.28 -0.12 -3.06
N LEU A 33 -3.89 0.88 -3.70
CA LEU A 33 -3.69 2.29 -3.37
C LEU A 33 -4.61 2.65 -2.20
N MET A 34 -4.00 2.95 -1.06
CA MET A 34 -4.68 3.29 0.19
C MET A 34 -4.64 4.79 0.45
N ARG A 35 -5.76 5.33 0.93
CA ARG A 35 -5.83 6.69 1.43
C ARG A 35 -6.92 6.84 2.48
N ASP A 36 -6.60 7.55 3.56
CA ASP A 36 -7.55 7.86 4.63
C ASP A 36 -8.30 6.61 5.17
N GLY A 37 -7.66 5.44 5.16
CA GLY A 37 -8.24 4.16 5.58
C GLY A 37 -9.07 3.44 4.52
N GLU A 38 -9.10 3.93 3.27
CA GLU A 38 -9.88 3.36 2.18
C GLU A 38 -8.99 2.86 1.04
N ILE A 39 -9.48 1.85 0.31
CA ILE A 39 -8.88 1.38 -0.92
C ILE A 39 -9.45 2.20 -2.06
N ILE A 40 -8.60 2.96 -2.74
CA ILE A 40 -8.99 3.79 -3.88
C ILE A 40 -9.03 2.96 -5.17
N ALA A 41 -8.04 2.09 -5.37
CA ALA A 41 -7.94 1.24 -6.55
C ALA A 41 -6.91 0.11 -6.35
N PHE A 42 -6.95 -0.88 -7.25
CA PHE A 42 -5.95 -1.95 -7.36
C PHE A 42 -5.20 -1.86 -8.68
N PHE A 43 -3.91 -2.19 -8.65
CA PHE A 43 -3.03 -2.13 -9.81
C PHE A 43 -2.20 -3.40 -9.95
N ASP A 44 -1.70 -3.65 -11.16
CA ASP A 44 -0.81 -4.78 -11.44
C ASP A 44 0.61 -4.56 -10.90
N THR A 45 1.05 -3.30 -10.80
CA THR A 45 2.37 -2.95 -10.31
C THR A 45 2.33 -1.79 -9.32
N ALA A 46 3.32 -1.73 -8.42
CA ALA A 46 3.51 -0.58 -7.53
C ALA A 46 3.76 0.72 -8.32
N SER A 47 4.41 0.61 -9.49
CA SER A 47 4.69 1.76 -10.35
C SER A 47 3.39 2.35 -10.92
N ASP A 48 2.46 1.52 -11.38
CA ASP A 48 1.16 1.97 -11.87
C ASP A 48 0.34 2.64 -10.77
N ALA A 49 0.35 2.05 -9.56
CA ALA A 49 -0.31 2.64 -8.39
C ALA A 49 0.25 4.03 -8.05
N TYR A 50 1.58 4.20 -8.11
CA TYR A 50 2.23 5.49 -7.88
C TYR A 50 1.93 6.52 -8.98
N VAL A 51 1.98 6.11 -10.24
CA VAL A 51 1.64 6.97 -11.38
C VAL A 51 0.17 7.40 -11.32
N ALA A 52 -0.73 6.50 -10.94
CA ALA A 52 -2.13 6.83 -10.73
C ALA A 52 -2.31 7.80 -9.56
N ALA A 53 -1.66 7.55 -8.41
CA ALA A 53 -1.72 8.42 -7.25
C ALA A 53 -1.23 9.84 -7.55
N SER A 54 -0.13 9.99 -8.27
CA SER A 54 0.41 11.31 -8.65
C SER A 54 -0.46 12.09 -9.63
N LYS A 55 -1.35 11.41 -10.37
CA LYS A 55 -2.33 12.05 -11.28
C LYS A 55 -3.66 12.36 -10.59
N LEU A 56 -4.08 11.50 -9.67
CA LEU A 56 -5.40 11.58 -9.02
C LEU A 56 -5.39 12.41 -7.75
N LEU A 57 -4.27 12.44 -7.03
CA LEU A 57 -4.14 13.08 -5.73
C LEU A 57 -3.32 14.36 -5.84
N LYS A 58 -3.68 15.36 -5.06
CA LYS A 58 -2.91 16.61 -4.95
C LYS A 58 -1.64 16.37 -4.12
N GLU A 59 -0.63 17.24 -4.28
CA GLU A 59 0.67 17.08 -3.62
C GLU A 59 0.61 17.02 -2.08
N ASP A 60 -0.45 17.54 -1.46
CA ASP A 60 -0.70 17.58 -0.02
C ASP A 60 -1.48 16.38 0.51
N GLN A 61 -1.72 15.37 -0.33
CA GLN A 61 -2.60 14.26 -0.02
C GLN A 61 -1.80 12.95 0.13
N PRO A 62 -1.44 12.57 1.37
CA PRO A 62 -0.66 11.36 1.60
C PRO A 62 -1.46 10.10 1.21
N PHE A 63 -0.74 9.12 0.69
CA PHE A 63 -1.27 7.81 0.31
C PHE A 63 -0.25 6.72 0.68
N SER A 64 -0.68 5.47 0.71
CA SER A 64 0.24 4.33 0.77
C SER A 64 -0.14 3.29 -0.29
N ILE A 65 0.85 2.50 -0.71
CA ILE A 65 0.65 1.41 -1.66
C ILE A 65 1.03 0.13 -0.93
N GLN A 66 0.16 -0.86 -0.94
CA GLN A 66 0.38 -2.14 -0.27
C GLN A 66 0.13 -3.30 -1.22
N GLU A 67 1.04 -4.27 -1.24
CA GLU A 67 0.87 -5.49 -2.03
C GLU A 67 -0.07 -6.47 -1.31
N VAL A 68 -1.00 -7.05 -2.07
CA VAL A 68 -1.96 -8.02 -1.59
C VAL A 68 -1.34 -9.42 -1.65
N VAL A 69 -0.56 -9.76 -0.62
CA VAL A 69 0.07 -11.08 -0.48
C VAL A 69 -0.36 -11.78 0.80
N GLY A 70 -0.60 -13.09 0.70
CA GLY A 70 -1.13 -13.92 1.79
C GLY A 70 -0.10 -14.53 2.74
N GLY A 71 1.16 -14.13 2.60
CA GLY A 71 2.23 -14.51 3.52
C GLY A 71 2.71 -13.29 4.31
N PRO A 72 3.24 -13.47 5.52
CA PRO A 72 3.96 -12.39 6.18
C PRO A 72 5.04 -11.89 5.21
N ILE A 73 5.00 -10.60 4.85
CA ILE A 73 6.19 -9.93 4.32
C ILE A 73 7.21 -10.05 5.45
N ASN A 74 8.13 -11.01 5.31
CA ASN A 74 9.21 -11.18 6.26
C ASN A 74 10.15 -9.99 6.05
N LEU A 75 9.86 -8.89 6.75
CA LEU A 75 10.66 -7.67 6.79
C LEU A 75 12.11 -7.94 7.27
N GLY A 76 12.45 -9.17 7.68
CA GLY A 76 13.79 -9.61 8.03
C GLY A 76 14.65 -10.16 6.86
N TYR A 77 14.09 -10.44 5.68
CA TYR A 77 14.87 -11.00 4.57
C TYR A 77 15.57 -9.96 3.68
N PHE A 78 15.19 -8.68 3.77
CA PHE A 78 15.90 -7.60 3.05
C PHE A 78 17.10 -7.04 3.81
N SER A 79 17.40 -7.53 5.02
CA SER A 79 18.57 -7.10 5.81
C SER A 79 19.88 -7.84 5.45
N TYR A 80 19.88 -8.76 4.48
CA TYR A 80 21.07 -9.58 4.14
C TYR A 80 21.41 -9.62 2.65
N ALA A 81 21.24 -8.50 1.94
CA ALA A 81 21.79 -8.35 0.60
C ALA A 81 22.44 -6.97 0.41
N VAL A 82 23.40 -6.66 1.28
CA VAL A 82 24.56 -5.86 0.90
C VAL A 82 25.78 -6.66 1.37
N SER A 83 26.39 -7.36 0.41
CA SER A 83 27.77 -7.83 0.53
C SER A 83 28.74 -6.66 0.54
#